data_AF-A0A329S5S1-F1
#
_entry.id   AF-A0A329S5S1-F1
#
_cell.length_a   1.000
_cell.length_b   1.000
_cell.length_c   1.000
_cell.angle_alpha   90.00
_cell.angle_beta   90.00
_cell.angle_gamma   90.00
#
_symmetry.space_group_name_H-M   'P 1'
#
loop_
_entity.id
_entity.type
_entity.pdbx_description
1 polymer ?
#
loop_
_entity_poly.entity_id
_entity_poly.type
_entity_poly.pdbx_seq_one_letter_code
_entity_poly.pdbx_strand_id
1 'polypeptide(L)'
;MPPKVCFSFQRSGTCRFGDSCKFAHTAGADLQKSTIQLPASTREPSGSRSNVNNSIDSVPFSLETLQTQLAGKLTSGALISSHSDALVSFWPGRDRLEVLWKGFLMPQDPDNIWRVNSQTQALNFINAGLHALTKDNLAPQFVRELGKNEGRGVLVIQELLDLTYSNDAGRRRDIVSFQRGLVPFVTMLTMRRMEMVSQHMDEANYVYAYLRTAHVQLFRLYLDHLELIVERYSIEDSVVTHASFLRETKGRKYAPLCFTQVCLPFIRLLYLLGNKFKDFIYEDAYQDTVN
;
A
#
# COMPACT_ATOMS: atom_id res chain seq x y z
N MET A 1 -22.82 46.80 23.50
CA MET A 1 -21.56 46.07 23.75
C MET A 1 -20.72 46.12 22.47
N PRO A 2 -19.41 46.40 22.55
CA PRO A 2 -18.55 46.33 21.37
C PRO A 2 -18.53 44.89 20.81
N PRO A 3 -18.44 44.71 19.49
CA PRO A 3 -18.43 43.39 18.88
C PRO A 3 -17.21 42.59 19.35
N LYS A 4 -17.42 41.34 19.75
CA LYS A 4 -16.34 40.44 20.18
C LYS A 4 -15.47 40.09 18.98
N VAL A 5 -14.15 40.18 19.14
CA VAL A 5 -13.16 39.91 18.09
C VAL A 5 -13.05 38.41 17.80
N CYS A 6 -12.80 38.06 16.54
CA CYS A 6 -12.58 36.67 16.14
C CYS A 6 -11.15 36.24 16.47
N PHE A 7 -10.98 35.38 17.48
CA PHE A 7 -9.65 34.87 17.85
C PHE A 7 -8.98 34.06 16.73
N SER A 8 -9.74 33.34 15.91
CA SER A 8 -9.17 32.55 14.80
C SER A 8 -8.56 33.48 13.74
N PHE A 9 -9.29 34.54 13.38
CA PHE A 9 -8.83 35.56 12.45
C PHE A 9 -7.65 36.37 13.04
N GLN A 10 -7.74 36.76 14.30
CA GLN A 10 -6.68 37.52 14.98
C GLN A 10 -5.36 36.73 15.03
N ARG A 11 -5.42 35.41 15.27
CA ARG A 11 -4.22 34.58 15.44
C ARG A 11 -3.58 34.13 14.12
N SER A 12 -4.39 33.91 13.08
CA SER A 12 -3.92 33.26 11.85
C SER A 12 -4.19 34.07 10.57
N GLY A 13 -4.78 35.26 10.70
CA GLY A 13 -5.20 36.09 9.57
C GLY A 13 -6.34 35.49 8.73
N THR A 14 -6.82 34.31 9.09
CA THR A 14 -7.84 33.56 8.34
C THR A 14 -8.87 32.96 9.29
N CYS A 15 -10.13 32.91 8.87
CA CYS A 15 -11.22 32.32 9.65
C CYS A 15 -11.98 31.33 8.78
N ARG A 16 -12.26 30.12 9.30
CA ARG A 16 -12.98 29.08 8.54
C ARG A 16 -14.42 29.46 8.20
N PHE A 17 -14.99 30.45 8.89
CA PHE A 17 -16.32 30.98 8.64
C PHE A 17 -16.33 32.18 7.67
N GLY A 18 -15.15 32.63 7.21
CA GLY A 18 -15.01 33.74 6.25
C GLY A 18 -15.74 35.01 6.69
N ASP A 19 -16.33 35.72 5.75
CA ASP A 19 -17.09 36.96 5.99
C ASP A 19 -18.45 36.73 6.67
N SER A 20 -18.90 35.48 6.77
CA SER A 20 -20.10 35.09 7.52
C SER A 20 -19.84 34.88 9.01
N CYS A 21 -18.62 35.16 9.49
CA CYS A 21 -18.27 35.03 10.89
C CYS A 21 -19.03 36.03 11.76
N LYS A 22 -19.67 35.55 12.84
CA LYS A 22 -20.39 36.39 13.82
C LYS A 22 -19.50 37.29 14.69
N PHE A 23 -18.17 37.22 14.52
CA PHE A 23 -17.17 37.92 15.31
C PHE A 23 -16.33 38.84 14.43
N ALA A 24 -15.91 39.99 14.96
CA ALA A 24 -15.23 41.02 14.17
C ALA A 24 -13.84 40.57 13.70
N HIS A 25 -13.58 40.73 12.40
CA HIS A 25 -12.31 40.46 11.73
C HIS A 25 -11.53 41.78 11.59
N THR A 26 -11.06 42.33 12.71
CA THR A 26 -10.24 43.55 12.68
C THR A 26 -8.78 43.15 12.44
N ALA A 27 -8.28 43.37 11.22
CA ALA A 27 -6.85 43.39 10.98
C ALA A 27 -6.27 44.57 11.79
N GLY A 28 -5.21 44.31 12.55
CA GLY A 28 -4.59 45.35 13.38
C GLY A 28 -4.12 46.52 12.51
N ALA A 29 -4.53 47.73 12.92
CA ALA A 29 -4.19 49.05 12.40
C ALA A 29 -5.05 49.58 11.23
N ASP A 30 -6.19 50.18 11.57
CA ASP A 30 -6.69 51.36 10.87
C ASP A 30 -6.27 52.60 11.67
N LEU A 31 -5.37 53.43 11.11
CA LEU A 31 -5.33 54.85 11.43
C LEU A 31 -4.98 55.67 10.18
N GLN A 32 -6.02 56.34 9.68
CA GLN A 32 -6.03 57.70 9.08
C GLN A 32 -5.54 57.95 7.64
N LYS A 33 -6.53 58.08 6.74
CA LYS A 33 -6.87 59.27 5.91
C LYS A 33 -5.74 60.08 5.19
N SER A 34 -5.89 60.18 3.85
CA SER A 34 -5.78 61.39 2.96
C SER A 34 -4.65 61.47 1.90
N THR A 35 -5.06 61.29 0.63
CA THR A 35 -4.82 62.13 -0.58
C THR A 35 -3.45 62.21 -1.33
N ILE A 36 -3.54 62.06 -2.68
CA ILE A 36 -2.80 62.69 -3.82
C ILE A 36 -1.72 61.88 -4.61
N GLN A 37 -2.11 61.58 -5.87
CA GLN A 37 -1.43 61.55 -7.20
C GLN A 37 -0.17 60.70 -7.55
N LEU A 38 -0.30 60.08 -8.75
CA LEU A 38 0.65 59.49 -9.72
C LEU A 38 1.83 60.43 -10.14
N PRO A 39 2.91 59.99 -10.87
CA PRO A 39 2.88 58.98 -11.95
C PRO A 39 4.12 58.07 -12.25
N ALA A 40 3.83 57.01 -13.03
CA ALA A 40 4.50 56.44 -14.23
C ALA A 40 5.90 55.75 -14.24
N SER A 41 5.94 54.72 -15.11
CA SER A 41 7.07 54.03 -15.79
C SER A 41 7.67 52.84 -15.02
N THR A 42 7.93 51.64 -15.56
CA THR A 42 8.09 51.13 -16.94
C THR A 42 7.87 49.60 -16.94
N ARG A 43 7.41 49.01 -18.04
CA ARG A 43 7.16 47.56 -18.24
C ARG A 43 8.47 46.80 -18.51
N GLU A 44 8.56 45.54 -18.04
CA GLU A 44 8.83 44.29 -18.81
C GLU A 44 8.90 43.06 -17.85
N PRO A 45 8.61 41.82 -18.32
CA PRO A 45 7.95 40.80 -17.52
C PRO A 45 8.88 39.66 -17.06
N SER A 46 8.71 39.20 -15.81
CA SER A 46 9.26 37.91 -15.37
C SER A 46 8.26 37.14 -14.48
N GLY A 47 8.06 35.87 -14.82
CA GLY A 47 7.61 34.83 -13.90
C GLY A 47 6.12 34.74 -13.61
N SER A 48 5.33 34.22 -14.55
CA SER A 48 4.01 33.65 -14.26
C SER A 48 4.14 32.43 -13.34
N ARG A 49 3.98 32.61 -12.03
CA ARG A 49 3.64 31.53 -11.10
C ARG A 49 2.13 31.49 -10.96
N SER A 50 1.50 30.64 -11.78
CA SER A 50 0.08 30.34 -11.71
C SER A 50 -0.23 29.64 -10.39
N ASN A 51 -1.19 30.23 -9.66
CA ASN A 51 -1.93 29.65 -8.55
C ASN A 51 -2.48 28.27 -8.94
N VAL A 52 -2.05 27.21 -8.24
CA VAL A 52 -2.79 25.94 -8.20
C VAL A 52 -3.69 26.00 -6.97
N ASN A 53 -4.95 26.33 -7.21
CA ASN A 53 -6.04 26.11 -6.26
C ASN A 53 -6.12 24.61 -5.95
N ASN A 54 -5.85 24.23 -4.71
CA ASN A 54 -5.95 22.87 -4.23
C ASN A 54 -7.42 22.54 -3.92
N SER A 55 -8.23 22.33 -4.96
CA SER A 55 -9.33 21.37 -4.86
C SER A 55 -8.68 19.98 -4.84
N ILE A 56 -8.90 19.20 -3.79
CA ILE A 56 -8.55 17.76 -3.81
C ILE A 56 -9.61 17.08 -4.67
N ASP A 57 -9.57 17.37 -5.97
CA ASP A 57 -10.20 16.57 -7.00
C ASP A 57 -9.33 15.33 -7.16
N SER A 58 -9.92 14.16 -6.94
CA SER A 58 -9.26 12.88 -7.15
C SER A 58 -8.87 12.76 -8.62
N VAL A 59 -7.63 13.11 -8.96
CA VAL A 59 -7.12 12.97 -10.32
C VAL A 59 -7.27 11.49 -10.72
N PRO A 60 -7.99 11.19 -11.82
CA PRO A 60 -8.11 9.82 -12.29
C PRO A 60 -6.73 9.27 -12.65
N PHE A 61 -6.50 8.00 -12.32
CA PHE A 61 -5.27 7.29 -12.68
C PHE A 61 -4.97 7.41 -14.18
N SER A 62 -3.80 7.93 -14.53
CA SER A 62 -3.27 7.98 -15.89
C SER A 62 -2.00 7.13 -16.00
N LEU A 63 -2.01 6.20 -16.95
CA LEU A 63 -0.87 5.32 -17.23
C LEU A 63 0.32 6.12 -17.77
N GLU A 64 0.08 7.19 -18.52
CA GLU A 64 1.11 8.09 -19.04
C GLU A 64 1.78 8.84 -17.89
N THR A 65 1.01 9.38 -16.94
CA THR A 65 1.55 10.05 -15.75
C THR A 65 2.36 9.08 -14.89
N LEU A 66 1.89 7.83 -14.74
CA LEU A 66 2.64 6.78 -14.06
C LEU A 66 3.97 6.52 -14.76
N GLN A 67 3.96 6.35 -16.09
CA GLN A 67 5.18 6.14 -16.88
C GLN A 67 6.16 7.30 -16.75
N THR A 68 5.68 8.55 -16.78
CA THR A 68 6.54 9.73 -16.60
C THR A 68 7.12 9.81 -15.19
N GLN A 69 6.33 9.51 -14.15
CA GLN A 69 6.80 9.46 -12.77
C GLN A 69 7.81 8.33 -12.55
N LEU A 70 7.56 7.16 -13.14
CA LEU A 70 8.46 6.01 -13.05
C LEU A 70 9.77 6.30 -13.78
N ALA A 71 9.69 6.85 -15.01
CA ALA A 71 10.84 7.29 -15.77
C ALA A 71 11.67 8.30 -14.97
N GLY A 72 11.06 9.37 -14.44
CA GLY A 72 11.77 10.36 -13.62
C GLY A 72 12.42 9.77 -12.35
N LYS A 73 11.79 8.76 -11.73
CA LYS A 73 12.37 8.02 -10.60
C LYS A 73 13.52 7.10 -11.02
N LEU A 74 13.46 6.48 -12.20
CA LEU A 74 14.53 5.65 -12.75
C LEU A 74 15.74 6.49 -13.19
N THR A 75 15.53 7.66 -13.82
CA THR A 75 16.62 8.54 -14.26
C THR A 75 17.34 9.24 -13.13
N SER A 76 16.68 9.47 -11.99
CA SER A 76 17.31 10.10 -10.83
C SER A 76 18.28 9.17 -10.09
N GLY A 77 18.44 7.91 -10.51
CA GLY A 77 19.30 6.92 -9.83
C GLY A 77 18.79 6.53 -8.44
N ALA A 78 17.76 7.21 -7.93
CA ALA A 78 16.95 6.79 -6.82
C ALA A 78 16.03 5.65 -7.31
N LEU A 79 16.62 4.49 -7.59
CA LEU A 79 15.94 3.24 -7.27
C LEU A 79 15.62 3.37 -5.79
N ILE A 80 14.41 3.81 -5.48
CA ILE A 80 13.96 3.99 -4.11
C ILE A 80 14.00 2.59 -3.49
N SER A 81 15.13 2.27 -2.88
CA SER A 81 15.29 1.23 -1.88
C SER A 81 14.67 1.68 -0.55
N SER A 82 13.66 2.56 -0.58
CA SER A 82 12.72 2.63 0.53
C SER A 82 11.94 1.32 0.51
N HIS A 83 12.49 0.36 1.24
CA HIS A 83 11.89 -0.87 1.71
C HIS A 83 10.76 -1.47 0.84
N SER A 84 10.85 -1.58 -0.50
CA SER A 84 9.76 -2.10 -1.38
C SER A 84 8.46 -1.30 -1.35
N ASP A 85 8.09 -0.69 -0.22
CA ASP A 85 6.85 0.01 0.07
C ASP A 85 6.62 1.20 -0.88
N ALA A 86 7.68 1.79 -1.42
CA ALA A 86 7.61 2.98 -2.28
C ALA A 86 6.99 2.76 -3.68
N LEU A 87 6.75 1.51 -4.08
CA LEU A 87 6.12 1.16 -5.36
C LEU A 87 4.76 0.45 -5.16
N VAL A 88 4.36 0.19 -3.91
CA VAL A 88 3.38 -0.86 -3.54
C VAL A 88 1.93 -0.40 -3.51
N SER A 89 1.61 0.89 -3.61
CA SER A 89 0.23 1.31 -3.32
C SER A 89 -0.18 2.56 -4.07
N PHE A 90 -1.04 2.41 -5.08
CA PHE A 90 -1.69 3.55 -5.74
C PHE A 90 -3.20 3.53 -5.43
N TRP A 91 -3.69 4.56 -4.73
CA TRP A 91 -5.11 4.73 -4.38
C TRP A 91 -5.54 6.20 -4.53
N PRO A 92 -6.73 6.47 -5.10
CA PRO A 92 -7.68 7.33 -4.38
C PRO A 92 -9.15 6.90 -4.57
N GLY A 93 -9.91 6.74 -3.48
CA GLY A 93 -11.38 6.63 -3.50
C GLY A 93 -12.00 5.90 -2.28
N ARG A 94 -13.17 6.38 -1.82
CA ARG A 94 -13.85 6.02 -0.56
C ARG A 94 -14.16 4.51 -0.39
N ASP A 95 -13.75 3.98 0.77
CA ASP A 95 -14.51 3.11 1.67
C ASP A 95 -15.09 1.79 1.13
N ARG A 96 -14.26 0.90 0.57
CA ARG A 96 -14.60 -0.55 0.61
C ARG A 96 -13.51 -1.45 1.16
N LEU A 97 -12.23 -1.18 0.91
CA LEU A 97 -11.16 -2.11 1.31
C LEU A 97 -10.70 -2.01 2.76
N GLU A 98 -11.03 -0.92 3.47
CA GLU A 98 -10.64 -0.74 4.88
C GLU A 98 -11.18 -1.85 5.80
N VAL A 99 -12.27 -2.50 5.37
CA VAL A 99 -13.03 -3.46 6.18
C VAL A 99 -13.05 -4.86 5.55
N LEU A 100 -12.60 -5.05 4.30
CA LEU A 100 -12.70 -6.36 3.63
C LEU A 100 -11.93 -7.45 4.35
N TRP A 101 -10.72 -7.15 4.83
CA TRP A 101 -9.91 -8.12 5.56
C TRP A 101 -10.63 -8.63 6.84
N LYS A 102 -11.50 -7.81 7.44
CA LYS A 102 -12.29 -8.21 8.62
C LYS A 102 -13.29 -9.31 8.28
N GLY A 103 -13.86 -9.33 7.07
CA GLY A 103 -14.75 -10.43 6.66
C GLY A 103 -14.03 -11.78 6.62
N PHE A 104 -12.74 -11.80 6.29
CA PHE A 104 -11.93 -13.01 6.28
C PHE A 104 -11.45 -13.41 7.69
N LEU A 105 -10.97 -12.46 8.48
CA LEU A 105 -10.35 -12.74 9.78
C LEU A 105 -11.34 -12.74 10.95
N MET A 106 -12.44 -12.01 10.84
CA MET A 106 -13.45 -11.77 11.89
C MET A 106 -14.87 -12.00 11.35
N PRO A 107 -15.22 -13.24 10.94
CA PRO A 107 -16.56 -13.55 10.47
C PRO A 107 -17.59 -13.24 11.57
N GLN A 108 -18.60 -12.43 11.24
CA GLN A 108 -19.69 -12.07 12.16
C GLN A 108 -20.70 -13.22 12.32
N ASP A 109 -20.78 -14.07 11.29
CA ASP A 109 -21.71 -15.19 11.20
C ASP A 109 -20.91 -16.49 10.99
N PRO A 110 -20.99 -17.47 11.91
CA PRO A 110 -20.33 -18.77 11.77
C PRO A 110 -20.75 -19.54 10.51
N ASP A 111 -21.95 -19.31 9.99
CA ASP A 111 -22.47 -20.01 8.81
C ASP A 111 -22.00 -19.36 7.49
N ASN A 112 -21.56 -18.10 7.54
CA ASN A 112 -21.14 -17.33 6.36
C ASN A 112 -19.68 -16.87 6.46
N ILE A 113 -18.77 -17.83 6.51
CA ILE A 113 -17.32 -17.60 6.60
C ILE A 113 -16.75 -17.27 5.22
N TRP A 114 -16.09 -16.12 5.10
CA TRP A 114 -15.39 -15.76 3.85
C TRP A 114 -14.10 -16.55 3.72
N ARG A 115 -14.13 -17.60 2.88
CA ARG A 115 -12.95 -18.38 2.54
C ARG A 115 -12.12 -17.68 1.47
N VAL A 116 -10.86 -18.07 1.35
CA VAL A 116 -9.99 -17.70 0.25
C VAL A 116 -9.85 -18.90 -0.68
N ASN A 117 -10.83 -19.08 -1.58
CA ASN A 117 -10.91 -20.23 -2.48
C ASN A 117 -10.95 -19.83 -3.97
N SER A 118 -10.68 -18.56 -4.27
CA SER A 118 -10.70 -18.04 -5.63
C SER A 118 -9.72 -16.89 -5.80
N GLN A 119 -9.31 -16.63 -7.04
CA GLN A 119 -8.46 -15.50 -7.38
C GLN A 119 -9.05 -14.16 -6.90
N THR A 120 -10.36 -13.97 -7.01
CA THR A 120 -10.98 -12.70 -6.57
C THR A 120 -10.88 -12.52 -5.06
N GLN A 121 -11.15 -13.56 -4.28
CA GLN A 121 -11.07 -13.50 -2.82
C GLN A 121 -9.64 -13.33 -2.34
N ALA A 122 -8.69 -14.08 -2.92
CA ALA A 122 -7.27 -13.95 -2.61
C ALA A 122 -6.79 -12.52 -2.85
N LEU A 123 -7.05 -11.99 -4.05
CA LEU A 123 -6.70 -10.61 -4.38
C LEU A 123 -7.37 -9.61 -3.43
N ASN A 124 -8.65 -9.80 -3.07
CA ASN A 124 -9.34 -8.88 -2.17
C ASN A 124 -8.74 -8.89 -0.76
N PHE A 125 -8.45 -10.07 -0.20
CA PHE A 125 -7.81 -10.20 1.10
C PHE A 125 -6.41 -9.56 1.10
N ILE A 126 -5.57 -9.92 0.13
CA ILE A 126 -4.20 -9.43 0.03
C ILE A 126 -4.15 -7.91 -0.17
N ASN A 127 -4.95 -7.36 -1.09
CA ASN A 127 -5.00 -5.91 -1.31
C ASN A 127 -5.58 -5.16 -0.09
N ALA A 128 -6.54 -5.74 0.62
CA ALA A 128 -7.06 -5.16 1.86
C ALA A 128 -6.02 -5.18 3.00
N GLY A 129 -5.24 -6.26 3.12
CA GLY A 129 -4.15 -6.38 4.08
C GLY A 129 -3.00 -5.42 3.80
N LEU A 130 -2.55 -5.34 2.54
CA LEU A 130 -1.58 -4.34 2.08
C LEU A 130 -2.06 -2.92 2.41
N HIS A 131 -3.32 -2.60 2.12
CA HIS A 131 -3.90 -1.30 2.47
C HIS A 131 -3.91 -1.07 4.00
N ALA A 132 -4.34 -2.04 4.80
CA ALA A 132 -4.35 -1.94 6.25
C ALA A 132 -2.94 -1.64 6.81
N LEU A 133 -1.91 -2.27 6.27
CA LEU A 133 -0.51 -2.03 6.63
C LEU A 133 0.05 -0.68 6.15
N THR A 134 -0.68 0.10 5.36
CA THR A 134 -0.29 1.50 5.08
C THR A 134 -0.83 2.48 6.12
N LYS A 135 -1.85 2.10 6.90
CA LYS A 135 -2.58 2.97 7.82
C LYS A 135 -2.16 2.72 9.27
N ASP A 136 -1.86 3.80 10.00
CA ASP A 136 -1.38 3.70 11.39
C ASP A 136 -2.40 3.07 12.34
N ASN A 137 -3.68 3.37 12.15
CA ASN A 137 -4.77 2.89 13.00
C ASN A 137 -5.20 1.45 12.69
N LEU A 138 -5.07 0.99 11.43
CA LEU A 138 -5.56 -0.33 11.03
C LEU A 138 -4.50 -1.42 11.14
N ALA A 139 -3.22 -1.10 10.96
CA ALA A 139 -2.18 -2.11 10.89
C ALA A 139 -2.05 -2.96 12.17
N PRO A 140 -2.02 -2.39 13.40
CA PRO A 140 -1.93 -3.22 14.60
C PRO A 140 -3.14 -4.15 14.73
N GLN A 141 -4.33 -3.66 14.37
CA GLN A 141 -5.55 -4.45 14.39
C GLN A 141 -5.47 -5.61 13.39
N PHE A 142 -5.06 -5.34 12.15
CA PHE A 142 -4.93 -6.35 11.11
C PHE A 142 -3.93 -7.45 11.51
N VAL A 143 -2.74 -7.06 11.97
CA VAL A 143 -1.69 -8.02 12.37
C VAL A 143 -2.12 -8.86 13.55
N ARG A 144 -2.81 -8.26 14.53
CA ARG A 144 -3.36 -9.00 15.68
C ARG A 144 -4.31 -10.10 15.24
N GLU A 145 -5.29 -9.77 14.40
CA GLU A 145 -6.26 -10.78 13.95
C GLU A 145 -5.65 -11.81 13.00
N LEU A 146 -4.59 -11.45 12.25
CA LEU A 146 -3.85 -12.36 11.39
C LEU A 146 -3.04 -13.40 12.20
N GLY A 147 -2.55 -13.01 13.38
CA GLY A 147 -1.71 -13.85 14.24
C GLY A 147 -2.40 -14.44 15.47
N LYS A 148 -3.71 -14.25 15.60
CA LYS A 148 -4.48 -14.70 16.76
C LYS A 148 -4.58 -16.24 16.79
N ASN A 149 -4.20 -16.86 17.91
CA ASN A 149 -4.15 -18.33 18.09
C ASN A 149 -5.48 -19.03 17.79
N GLU A 150 -6.60 -18.50 18.30
CA GLU A 150 -7.96 -19.03 18.05
C GLU A 150 -8.66 -18.28 16.89
N GLY A 151 -7.88 -17.62 16.03
CA GLY A 151 -8.36 -16.83 14.91
C GLY A 151 -8.33 -17.61 13.59
N ARG A 152 -8.86 -16.96 12.54
CA ARG A 152 -8.80 -17.48 11.17
C ARG A 152 -7.52 -17.11 10.43
N GLY A 153 -6.62 -16.33 11.01
CA GLY A 153 -5.47 -15.80 10.30
C GLY A 153 -4.54 -16.87 9.72
N VAL A 154 -4.15 -17.85 10.53
CA VAL A 154 -3.35 -19.01 10.07
C VAL A 154 -4.10 -19.83 9.01
N LEU A 155 -5.40 -20.06 9.21
CA LEU A 155 -6.23 -20.78 8.23
C LEU A 155 -6.29 -20.03 6.89
N VAL A 156 -6.41 -18.70 6.91
CA VAL A 156 -6.42 -17.87 5.69
C VAL A 156 -5.05 -17.89 5.00
N ILE A 157 -3.95 -17.91 5.76
CA ILE A 157 -2.62 -18.10 5.17
C ILE A 157 -2.52 -19.47 4.51
N GLN A 158 -2.97 -20.54 5.17
CA GLN A 158 -2.98 -21.87 4.57
C GLN A 158 -3.86 -21.95 3.32
N GLU A 159 -5.07 -21.41 3.39
CA GLU A 159 -5.99 -21.31 2.24
C GLU A 159 -5.31 -20.61 1.06
N LEU A 160 -4.53 -19.55 1.29
CA LEU A 160 -3.74 -18.89 0.24
C LEU A 160 -2.65 -19.80 -0.34
N LEU A 161 -1.88 -20.50 0.50
CA LEU A 161 -0.80 -21.38 0.05
C LEU A 161 -1.30 -22.62 -0.71
N ASP A 162 -2.53 -23.04 -0.45
CA ASP A 162 -3.17 -24.19 -1.09
C ASP A 162 -3.85 -23.86 -2.44
N LEU A 163 -3.89 -22.58 -2.84
CA LEU A 163 -4.43 -22.19 -4.14
C LEU A 163 -3.50 -22.62 -5.28
N THR A 164 -4.09 -22.84 -6.45
CA THR A 164 -3.33 -23.04 -7.68
C THR A 164 -2.89 -21.70 -8.24
N TYR A 165 -1.59 -21.56 -8.49
CA TYR A 165 -1.00 -20.34 -9.05
C TYR A 165 -0.54 -20.53 -10.50
N SER A 166 -0.49 -19.44 -11.24
CA SER A 166 0.05 -19.40 -12.60
C SER A 166 0.59 -18.02 -12.94
N ASN A 167 1.63 -17.97 -13.79
CA ASN A 167 2.14 -16.73 -14.37
C ASN A 167 1.20 -16.15 -15.44
N ASP A 168 0.26 -16.94 -15.94
CA ASP A 168 -0.69 -16.60 -17.00
C ASP A 168 -2.13 -16.87 -16.53
N ALA A 169 -2.44 -16.50 -15.29
CA ALA A 169 -3.74 -16.76 -14.69
C ALA A 169 -4.87 -15.97 -15.36
N GLY A 170 -4.58 -14.78 -15.88
CA GLY A 170 -5.59 -13.88 -16.45
C GLY A 170 -6.69 -13.56 -15.43
N ARG A 171 -7.95 -13.75 -15.84
CA ARG A 171 -9.14 -13.55 -14.98
C ARG A 171 -9.82 -14.85 -14.53
N ARG A 172 -9.11 -15.97 -14.58
CA ARG A 172 -9.66 -17.27 -14.16
C ARG A 172 -10.05 -17.23 -12.68
N ARG A 173 -11.12 -17.93 -12.30
CA ARG A 173 -11.62 -17.88 -10.91
C ARG A 173 -10.85 -18.81 -10.00
N ASP A 174 -10.53 -19.97 -10.54
CA ASP A 174 -9.89 -21.14 -9.94
C ASP A 174 -8.37 -21.03 -9.86
N ILE A 175 -7.75 -20.21 -10.71
CA ILE A 175 -6.29 -20.04 -10.78
C ILE A 175 -5.93 -18.61 -10.42
N VAL A 176 -4.98 -18.45 -9.50
CA VAL A 176 -4.52 -17.15 -9.01
C VAL A 176 -3.27 -16.71 -9.76
N SER A 177 -3.20 -15.44 -10.15
CA SER A 177 -1.97 -14.88 -10.70
C SER A 177 -0.86 -14.93 -9.65
N PHE A 178 0.27 -15.54 -10.00
CA PHE A 178 1.48 -15.51 -9.17
C PHE A 178 1.91 -14.06 -8.89
N GLN A 179 2.02 -13.25 -9.95
CA GLN A 179 2.49 -11.87 -9.88
C GLN A 179 1.56 -10.96 -9.06
N ARG A 180 0.25 -11.19 -9.12
CA ARG A 180 -0.76 -10.30 -8.50
C ARG A 180 -1.34 -10.87 -7.20
N GLY A 181 -1.09 -12.14 -6.90
CA GLY A 181 -1.53 -12.84 -5.69
C GLY A 181 -0.37 -13.17 -4.76
N LEU A 182 0.48 -14.13 -5.15
CA LEU A 182 1.52 -14.63 -4.25
C LEU A 182 2.61 -13.59 -3.96
N VAL A 183 3.08 -12.88 -4.99
CA VAL A 183 4.08 -11.80 -4.82
C VAL A 183 3.60 -10.72 -3.83
N PRO A 184 2.39 -10.14 -3.96
CA PRO A 184 1.90 -9.17 -2.98
C PRO A 184 1.59 -9.79 -1.62
N PHE A 185 1.22 -11.06 -1.54
CA PHE A 185 1.07 -11.74 -0.25
C PHE A 185 2.42 -11.79 0.50
N VAL A 186 3.50 -12.22 -0.17
CA VAL A 186 4.85 -12.18 0.40
C VAL A 186 5.30 -10.75 0.68
N THR A 187 4.93 -9.79 -0.17
CA THR A 187 5.18 -8.36 0.08
C THR A 187 4.53 -7.91 1.37
N MET A 188 3.25 -8.23 1.59
CA MET A 188 2.50 -7.90 2.81
C MET A 188 3.20 -8.41 4.07
N LEU A 189 3.70 -9.64 4.04
CA LEU A 189 4.43 -10.26 5.15
C LEU A 189 5.79 -9.62 5.43
N THR A 190 6.38 -8.93 4.45
CA THR A 190 7.72 -8.32 4.55
C THR A 190 7.69 -6.80 4.59
N MET A 191 6.49 -6.19 4.71
CA MET A 191 6.34 -4.76 4.89
C MET A 191 6.97 -4.32 6.21
N ARG A 192 7.64 -3.17 6.22
CA ARG A 192 8.28 -2.62 7.43
C ARG A 192 7.29 -2.50 8.58
N ARG A 193 6.03 -2.18 8.30
CA ARG A 193 5.01 -2.07 9.33
C ARG A 193 4.68 -3.41 9.99
N MET A 194 4.63 -4.50 9.21
CA MET A 194 4.47 -5.86 9.74
C MET A 194 5.64 -6.22 10.67
N GLU A 195 6.86 -5.86 10.26
CA GLU A 195 8.08 -6.07 11.06
C GLU A 195 8.07 -5.24 12.36
N MET A 196 7.77 -3.94 12.31
CA MET A 196 7.69 -3.07 13.49
C MET A 196 6.63 -3.56 14.48
N VAL A 197 5.46 -3.97 14.00
CA VAL A 197 4.42 -4.54 14.87
C VAL A 197 4.92 -5.81 15.55
N SER A 198 5.72 -6.63 14.88
CA SER A 198 6.29 -7.86 15.46
C SER A 198 7.32 -7.66 16.57
N GLN A 199 7.86 -6.45 16.72
CA GLN A 199 8.75 -6.12 17.84
C GLN A 199 7.97 -5.87 19.14
N HIS A 200 6.66 -5.64 19.04
CA HIS A 200 5.83 -5.20 20.16
C HIS A 200 4.57 -6.07 20.36
N MET A 201 4.33 -7.06 19.50
CA MET A 201 3.15 -7.92 19.52
C MET A 201 3.51 -9.38 19.23
N ASP A 202 3.09 -10.27 20.13
CA ASP A 202 3.31 -11.71 20.02
C ASP A 202 2.53 -12.32 18.84
N GLU A 203 1.37 -11.76 18.50
CA GLU A 203 0.54 -12.21 17.38
C GLU A 203 1.30 -12.20 16.06
N ALA A 204 2.07 -11.14 15.81
CA ALA A 204 2.89 -11.08 14.62
C ALA A 204 3.98 -12.17 14.59
N ASN A 205 4.52 -12.56 15.76
CA ASN A 205 5.49 -13.63 15.87
C ASN A 205 4.85 -15.00 15.60
N TYR A 206 3.57 -15.22 15.98
CA TYR A 206 2.84 -16.43 15.58
C TYR A 206 2.70 -16.55 14.06
N VAL A 207 2.47 -15.43 13.35
CA VAL A 207 2.46 -15.44 11.87
C VAL A 207 3.80 -15.93 11.31
N TYR A 208 4.92 -15.40 11.81
CA TYR A 208 6.25 -15.83 11.35
C TYR A 208 6.61 -17.26 11.78
N ALA A 209 6.18 -17.69 12.96
CA ALA A 209 6.34 -19.07 13.41
C ALA A 209 5.58 -20.03 12.49
N TYR A 210 4.34 -19.67 12.10
CA TYR A 210 3.59 -20.45 11.12
C TYR A 210 4.28 -20.48 9.75
N LEU A 211 4.74 -19.33 9.24
CA LEU A 211 5.46 -19.26 7.98
C LEU A 211 6.73 -20.11 7.98
N ARG A 212 7.39 -20.25 9.14
CA ARG A 212 8.50 -21.19 9.28
C ARG A 212 8.05 -22.63 9.11
N THR A 213 6.88 -23.03 9.60
CA THR A 213 6.38 -24.41 9.35
C THR A 213 5.99 -24.63 7.88
N ALA A 214 5.46 -23.59 7.22
CA ALA A 214 5.00 -23.66 5.83
C ALA A 214 6.06 -23.25 4.79
N HIS A 215 7.30 -22.96 5.21
CA HIS A 215 8.31 -22.35 4.34
C HIS A 215 8.63 -23.21 3.11
N VAL A 216 8.68 -24.54 3.28
CA VAL A 216 8.96 -25.47 2.18
C VAL A 216 7.92 -25.36 1.07
N GLN A 217 6.63 -25.31 1.42
CA GLN A 217 5.53 -25.16 0.46
C GLN A 217 5.61 -23.78 -0.22
N LEU A 218 5.77 -22.72 0.57
CA LEU A 218 5.87 -21.36 0.06
C LEU A 218 7.06 -21.18 -0.90
N PHE A 219 8.24 -21.68 -0.53
CA PHE A 219 9.48 -21.47 -1.29
C PHE A 219 9.43 -22.21 -2.62
N ARG A 220 8.98 -23.48 -2.62
CA ARG A 220 8.78 -24.24 -3.87
C ARG A 220 7.82 -23.49 -4.79
N LEU A 221 6.64 -23.14 -4.29
CA LEU A 221 5.64 -22.40 -5.06
C LEU A 221 6.19 -21.09 -5.64
N TYR A 222 7.02 -20.38 -4.88
CA TYR A 222 7.63 -19.14 -5.34
C TYR A 222 8.70 -19.36 -6.41
N LEU A 223 9.60 -20.31 -6.18
CA LEU A 223 10.73 -20.62 -7.05
C LEU A 223 10.27 -21.20 -8.38
N ASP A 224 9.30 -22.12 -8.39
CA ASP A 224 8.75 -22.72 -9.61
C ASP A 224 8.20 -21.65 -10.57
N HIS A 225 7.48 -20.66 -10.04
CA HIS A 225 6.96 -19.56 -10.84
C HIS A 225 8.03 -18.53 -11.23
N LEU A 226 9.04 -18.35 -10.39
CA LEU A 226 10.17 -17.47 -10.69
C LEU A 226 11.03 -18.03 -11.83
N GLU A 227 11.30 -19.34 -11.82
CA GLU A 227 12.02 -20.05 -12.88
C GLU A 227 11.32 -19.84 -14.23
N LEU A 228 10.01 -20.06 -14.29
CA LEU A 228 9.22 -19.81 -15.50
C LEU A 228 9.31 -18.36 -16.00
N ILE A 229 9.37 -17.37 -15.10
CA ILE A 229 9.54 -15.95 -15.47
C ILE A 229 10.94 -15.71 -16.06
N VAL A 230 11.97 -16.34 -15.48
CA VAL A 230 13.36 -16.23 -15.93
C VAL A 230 13.53 -16.89 -17.30
N GLU A 231 13.03 -18.11 -17.47
CA GLU A 231 13.09 -18.85 -18.73
C GLU A 231 12.42 -18.11 -19.89
N ARG A 232 11.27 -17.46 -19.62
CA ARG A 232 10.53 -16.70 -20.64
C ARG A 232 10.98 -15.24 -20.78
N TYR A 233 11.94 -14.78 -19.97
CA TYR A 233 12.42 -13.40 -19.93
C TYR A 233 11.32 -12.34 -19.80
N SER A 234 10.22 -12.66 -19.10
CA SER A 234 9.06 -11.76 -19.01
C SER A 234 8.26 -11.95 -17.74
N ILE A 235 7.87 -10.85 -17.10
CA ILE A 235 6.93 -10.85 -15.99
C ILE A 235 5.46 -10.74 -16.45
N GLU A 236 5.22 -10.43 -17.73
CA GLU A 236 3.88 -10.19 -18.28
C GLU A 236 2.98 -11.43 -18.17
N ASP A 237 1.70 -11.21 -17.83
CA ASP A 237 0.67 -12.25 -17.95
C ASP A 237 0.15 -12.18 -19.39
N SER A 238 0.33 -13.27 -20.14
CA SER A 238 -0.03 -13.35 -21.57
C SER A 238 -1.53 -13.25 -21.83
N VAL A 239 -2.36 -13.55 -20.84
CA VAL A 239 -3.82 -13.48 -20.93
C VAL A 239 -4.31 -12.07 -20.60
N VAL A 240 -3.74 -11.43 -19.58
CA VAL A 240 -4.09 -10.06 -19.17
C VAL A 240 -2.83 -9.27 -18.90
N THR A 241 -2.49 -8.37 -19.82
CA THR A 241 -1.30 -7.51 -19.69
C THR A 241 -1.36 -6.60 -18.46
N HIS A 242 -0.19 -6.20 -17.96
CA HIS A 242 -0.08 -5.30 -16.82
C HIS A 242 -0.79 -3.97 -17.06
N ALA A 243 -0.65 -3.41 -18.26
CA ALA A 243 -1.29 -2.15 -18.62
C ALA A 243 -2.82 -2.23 -18.60
N SER A 244 -3.39 -3.34 -19.12
CA SER A 244 -4.83 -3.58 -19.09
C SER A 244 -5.35 -3.72 -17.66
N PHE A 245 -4.65 -4.54 -16.85
CA PHE A 245 -5.01 -4.75 -15.45
C PHE A 245 -5.00 -3.45 -14.65
N LEU A 246 -3.95 -2.62 -14.78
CA LEU A 246 -3.85 -1.34 -14.09
C LEU A 246 -4.93 -0.36 -14.54
N ARG A 247 -5.26 -0.31 -15.83
CA ARG A 247 -6.33 0.56 -16.35
C ARG A 247 -7.69 0.21 -15.73
N GLU A 248 -8.04 -1.07 -15.71
CA GLU A 248 -9.33 -1.54 -15.20
C GLU A 248 -9.46 -1.37 -13.69
N THR A 249 -8.39 -1.68 -12.98
CA THR A 249 -8.31 -1.49 -11.54
C THR A 249 -8.12 -0.02 -11.14
N LYS A 250 -7.94 0.89 -12.12
CA LYS A 250 -7.62 2.30 -11.89
C LYS A 250 -6.36 2.48 -11.03
N GLY A 251 -5.39 1.57 -11.17
CA GLY A 251 -4.17 1.50 -10.37
C GLY A 251 -4.38 1.03 -8.92
N ARG A 252 -5.61 0.66 -8.54
CA ARG A 252 -5.98 0.38 -7.14
C ARG A 252 -5.55 -0.99 -6.62
N LYS A 253 -5.00 -1.85 -7.47
CA LYS A 253 -4.53 -3.17 -7.06
C LYS A 253 -3.04 -3.26 -7.27
N TYR A 254 -2.37 -3.99 -6.40
CA TYR A 254 -0.97 -4.29 -6.55
C TYR A 254 -0.71 -5.02 -7.88
N ALA A 255 0.33 -4.59 -8.59
CA ALA A 255 0.91 -5.31 -9.71
C ALA A 255 2.40 -4.98 -9.78
N PRO A 256 3.29 -5.97 -9.88
CA PRO A 256 4.71 -5.72 -10.04
C PRO A 256 4.99 -5.17 -11.44
N LEU A 257 5.85 -4.16 -11.51
CA LEU A 257 6.26 -3.45 -12.73
C LEU A 257 7.62 -3.92 -13.24
N CYS A 258 8.41 -4.59 -12.41
CA CYS A 258 9.71 -5.12 -12.80
C CYS A 258 10.04 -6.41 -12.05
N PHE A 259 11.01 -7.15 -12.59
CA PHE A 259 11.49 -8.41 -12.00
C PHE A 259 12.02 -8.23 -10.57
N THR A 260 12.62 -7.08 -10.26
CA THR A 260 13.07 -6.75 -8.90
C THR A 260 11.91 -6.71 -7.90
N GLN A 261 10.74 -6.20 -8.30
CA GLN A 261 9.56 -6.16 -7.43
C GLN A 261 8.95 -7.55 -7.20
N VAL A 262 9.23 -8.50 -8.09
CA VAL A 262 8.95 -9.91 -7.87
C VAL A 262 9.98 -10.47 -6.88
N CYS A 263 11.28 -10.39 -7.14
CA CYS A 263 12.29 -11.08 -6.33
C CYS A 263 12.45 -10.52 -4.89
N LEU A 264 12.37 -9.20 -4.73
CA LEU A 264 12.79 -8.53 -3.49
C LEU A 264 11.95 -8.91 -2.25
N PRO A 265 10.60 -9.00 -2.33
CA PRO A 265 9.78 -9.54 -1.23
C PRO A 265 10.23 -10.93 -0.78
N PHE A 266 10.55 -11.82 -1.73
CA PHE A 266 10.97 -13.17 -1.40
C PHE A 266 12.32 -13.21 -0.68
N ILE A 267 13.31 -12.50 -1.21
CA ILE A 267 14.65 -12.38 -0.60
C ILE A 267 14.54 -11.82 0.83
N ARG A 268 13.66 -10.85 1.05
CA ARG A 268 13.42 -10.30 2.38
C ARG A 268 12.75 -11.28 3.32
N LEU A 269 11.82 -12.07 2.83
CA LEU A 269 11.19 -13.09 3.66
C LEU A 269 12.23 -14.11 4.11
N LEU A 270 13.12 -14.54 3.20
CA LEU A 270 14.26 -15.40 3.56
C LEU A 270 15.12 -14.77 4.65
N TYR A 271 15.49 -13.49 4.48
CA TYR A 271 16.27 -12.76 5.47
C TYR A 271 15.56 -12.62 6.82
N LEU A 272 14.26 -12.31 6.81
CA LEU A 272 13.46 -12.15 8.03
C LEU A 272 13.30 -13.47 8.77
N LEU A 273 13.01 -14.57 8.07
CA LEU A 273 12.93 -15.90 8.67
C LEU A 273 14.31 -16.34 9.18
N GLY A 274 15.37 -16.19 8.39
CA GLY A 274 16.74 -16.52 8.80
C GLY A 274 17.20 -15.71 10.03
N ASN A 275 16.89 -14.42 10.10
CA ASN A 275 17.28 -13.58 11.23
C ASN A 275 16.42 -13.81 12.49
N LYS A 276 15.09 -13.88 12.35
CA LYS A 276 14.19 -14.08 13.49
C LYS A 276 14.44 -15.44 14.17
N PHE A 277 14.93 -16.42 13.42
CA PHE A 277 15.22 -17.75 13.92
C PHE A 277 16.72 -18.05 13.99
N LYS A 278 17.58 -17.02 14.01
CA LYS A 278 19.04 -17.17 14.07
C LYS A 278 19.52 -18.01 15.25
N ASP A 279 18.80 -17.96 16.36
CA ASP A 279 19.07 -18.75 17.57
C ASP A 279 18.65 -20.24 17.45
N PHE A 280 17.90 -20.59 16.40
CA PHE A 280 17.44 -21.96 16.06
C PHE A 280 18.04 -22.51 14.75
N ILE A 281 18.99 -21.79 14.13
CA ILE A 281 19.68 -22.19 12.87
C ILE A 281 20.39 -23.55 12.96
N TYR A 282 20.56 -24.12 14.15
CA TYR A 282 21.12 -25.46 14.34
C TYR A 282 20.15 -26.63 14.08
N GLU A 283 18.97 -26.38 13.48
CA GLU A 283 18.15 -27.48 12.96
C GLU A 283 18.46 -27.76 11.49
N ASP A 284 19.04 -28.94 11.24
CA ASP A 284 19.51 -29.45 9.94
C ASP A 284 18.51 -29.26 8.78
N ALA A 285 17.20 -29.30 9.07
CA ALA A 285 16.14 -29.18 8.07
C ALA A 285 16.09 -27.82 7.32
N TYR A 286 16.54 -26.72 7.94
CA TYR A 286 16.56 -25.41 7.27
C TYR A 286 17.77 -25.28 6.33
N GLN A 287 18.91 -25.87 6.71
CA GLN A 287 20.13 -25.88 5.88
C GLN A 287 19.94 -26.68 4.59
N ASP A 288 19.20 -27.80 4.66
CA ASP A 288 18.90 -28.63 3.50
C ASP A 288 17.92 -27.98 2.49
N THR A 289 17.16 -26.96 2.92
CA THR A 289 16.18 -26.28 2.05
C THR A 289 16.74 -25.01 1.40
N VAL A 290 17.82 -24.45 1.95
CA VAL A 290 18.46 -23.20 1.46
C VAL A 290 19.59 -23.48 0.47
N ASN A 291 20.21 -24.66 0.54
CA ASN A 291 21.21 -25.13 -0.43
C ASN A 291 20.56 -25.82 -1.63
#